data_AF-A0A8S1QYE1-F1
#
_entry.id   AF-A0A8S1QYE1-F1
#
_cell.length_a   1.000
_cell.length_b   1.000
_cell.length_c   1.000
_cell.angle_alpha   90.00
_cell.angle_beta   90.00
_cell.angle_gamma   90.00
#
_symmetry.space_group_name_H-M   'P 1'
#
loop_
_entity.id
_entity.type
_entity.pdbx_description
1 polymer ?
#
loop_
_entity_poly.entity_id
_entity_poly.type
_entity_poly.pdbx_seq_one_letter_code
_entity_poly.pdbx_strand_id
1 'polypeptide(L)'
;MNSMINCQNPNHDSQRIKYICVDPICQTQQKIGCADCFLEDHVTHQRKNVEQFHDQVKQQLESFNQIEFQPITNAIQQDLEKQIENELENCLSCITYRFTNIKSDLKNLLDGENEKLQESYNALQQSKNNELDQMKNVNDILSISQEELNELVKFYQESSKIQNNYSKASEIFADEKQKIKQKKQKYLQKLRAIMQGLMKEFNDLMTTKNLQYDDFSEFETPQKSSMSPNKMTSFVESTRSQRRYYMNQSKKLLFGNSLRKE
;
A
#
# COMPACT_ATOMS: atom_id res chain seq x y z
N MET A 1 -15.91 11.04 -74.54
CA MET A 1 -17.21 11.57 -75.00
C MET A 1 -17.46 12.87 -74.26
N ASN A 2 -17.21 14.03 -74.88
CA ASN A 2 -17.39 15.33 -74.24
C ASN A 2 -18.87 15.71 -74.28
N SER A 3 -19.59 15.43 -73.19
CA SER A 3 -20.91 16.02 -72.95
C SER A 3 -20.73 17.54 -72.83
N MET A 4 -21.07 18.27 -73.88
CA MET A 4 -21.01 19.74 -73.87
C MET A 4 -22.16 20.25 -73.00
N ILE A 5 -21.82 20.79 -71.83
CA ILE A 5 -22.80 21.38 -70.92
C ILE A 5 -23.11 22.79 -71.42
N ASN A 6 -24.37 23.01 -71.80
CA ASN A 6 -24.86 24.29 -72.28
C ASN A 6 -25.46 25.09 -71.11
N CYS A 7 -25.41 26.42 -71.24
CA CYS A 7 -26.02 27.35 -70.30
C CYS A 7 -27.53 27.10 -70.22
N GLN A 8 -28.06 27.07 -68.99
CA GLN A 8 -29.47 26.82 -68.71
C GLN A 8 -30.30 28.12 -68.57
N ASN A 9 -29.68 29.30 -68.78
CA ASN A 9 -30.40 30.56 -68.73
C ASN A 9 -31.27 30.70 -70.00
N PRO A 10 -32.60 30.87 -69.88
CA PRO A 10 -33.52 30.93 -71.02
C PRO A 10 -33.23 32.06 -72.00
N ASN A 11 -32.50 33.10 -71.59
CA ASN A 11 -32.17 34.25 -72.43
C ASN A 11 -30.80 34.13 -73.15
N HIS A 12 -30.01 33.07 -72.91
CA HIS A 12 -28.61 32.96 -73.39
C HIS A 12 -28.38 31.85 -74.42
N ASP A 13 -29.40 31.52 -75.24
CA ASP A 13 -29.32 30.70 -76.46
C ASP A 13 -28.49 29.41 -76.36
N SER A 14 -28.56 28.70 -75.23
CA SER A 14 -27.81 27.45 -74.98
C SER A 14 -26.30 27.57 -75.22
N GLN A 15 -25.73 28.75 -74.97
CA GLN A 15 -24.29 28.97 -75.13
C GLN A 15 -23.47 28.02 -74.25
N ARG A 16 -22.27 27.65 -74.72
CA ARG A 16 -21.37 26.77 -73.96
C ARG A 16 -20.94 27.44 -72.66
N ILE A 17 -20.96 26.65 -71.58
CA ILE A 17 -20.41 27.07 -70.30
C ILE A 17 -18.90 27.26 -70.45
N LYS A 18 -18.41 28.42 -70.02
CA LYS A 18 -16.98 28.79 -70.11
C LYS A 18 -16.41 29.24 -68.77
N TYR A 19 -17.24 29.69 -67.85
CA TYR A 19 -16.80 30.33 -66.61
C TYR A 19 -17.52 29.76 -65.39
N ILE A 20 -16.79 29.77 -64.28
CA ILE A 20 -17.23 29.36 -62.96
C ILE A 20 -16.95 30.49 -61.98
N CYS A 21 -17.97 30.92 -61.24
CA CYS A 21 -17.88 31.91 -60.18
C CYS A 21 -17.30 31.24 -58.94
N VAL A 22 -16.24 31.82 -58.38
CA VAL A 22 -15.60 31.32 -57.16
C VAL A 22 -16.00 32.13 -55.92
N ASP A 23 -16.83 33.16 -56.08
CA ASP A 23 -17.30 33.98 -54.98
C ASP A 23 -18.18 33.17 -54.00
N PRO A 24 -17.93 33.21 -52.68
CA PRO A 24 -18.73 32.51 -51.68
C PRO A 24 -20.18 32.98 -51.61
N ILE A 25 -20.49 34.20 -52.07
CA ILE A 25 -21.84 34.80 -51.94
C ILE A 25 -22.82 34.21 -52.98
N CYS A 26 -22.31 33.68 -54.09
CA CYS A 26 -23.14 33.09 -55.15
C CYS A 26 -23.70 31.72 -54.74
N GLN A 27 -24.98 31.48 -55.05
CA GLN A 27 -25.59 30.16 -54.86
C GLN A 27 -25.01 29.16 -55.86
N THR A 28 -24.86 27.89 -55.46
CA THR A 28 -24.23 26.83 -56.26
C THR A 28 -24.80 26.70 -57.68
N GLN A 29 -26.11 26.91 -57.84
CA GLN A 29 -26.80 26.83 -59.14
C GLN A 29 -26.44 27.99 -60.08
N GLN A 30 -26.04 29.14 -59.54
CA GLN A 30 -25.68 30.34 -60.30
C GLN A 30 -24.17 30.46 -60.55
N LYS A 31 -23.35 29.58 -59.95
CA LYS A 31 -21.89 29.63 -60.09
C LYS A 31 -21.38 29.22 -61.46
N ILE A 32 -22.19 28.61 -62.32
CA ILE A 32 -21.75 28.07 -63.60
C ILE A 32 -22.51 28.76 -64.73
N GLY A 33 -21.80 29.31 -65.71
CA GLY A 33 -22.43 30.11 -66.77
C GLY A 33 -21.61 30.28 -68.04
N CYS A 34 -22.29 30.77 -69.07
CA CYS A 34 -21.67 31.24 -70.31
C CYS A 34 -21.04 32.64 -70.12
N ALA A 35 -20.49 33.24 -71.17
CA ALA A 35 -19.93 34.58 -71.06
C ALA A 35 -20.98 35.62 -70.64
N ASP A 36 -22.20 35.50 -71.15
CA ASP A 36 -23.28 36.48 -70.95
C ASP A 36 -23.85 36.44 -69.52
N CYS A 37 -23.98 35.24 -68.92
CA CYS A 37 -24.30 35.09 -67.49
C CYS A 37 -23.37 35.90 -66.57
N PHE A 38 -22.09 36.00 -66.94
CA PHE A 38 -21.11 36.73 -66.14
C PHE A 38 -21.00 38.21 -66.49
N LEU A 39 -21.60 38.64 -67.60
CA LEU A 39 -21.72 40.05 -67.98
C LEU A 39 -23.01 40.69 -67.46
N GLU A 40 -24.03 39.90 -67.15
CA GLU A 40 -25.29 40.40 -66.60
C GLU A 40 -25.33 40.31 -65.07
N ASP A 41 -25.14 39.10 -64.51
CA ASP A 41 -25.44 38.86 -63.08
C ASP A 41 -24.19 38.77 -62.20
N HIS A 42 -22.98 38.64 -62.78
CA HIS A 42 -21.74 38.37 -62.04
C HIS A 42 -20.57 39.29 -62.43
N VAL A 43 -20.87 40.51 -62.89
CA VAL A 43 -19.88 41.50 -63.38
C VAL A 43 -18.78 41.80 -62.36
N THR A 44 -19.15 41.85 -61.08
CA THR A 44 -18.25 42.18 -59.97
C THR A 44 -17.66 40.96 -59.27
N HIS A 45 -18.07 39.74 -59.63
CA HIS A 45 -17.66 38.52 -58.95
C HIS A 45 -16.38 37.95 -59.54
N GLN A 46 -15.57 37.32 -58.69
CA GLN A 46 -14.38 36.62 -59.13
C GLN A 46 -14.78 35.36 -59.92
N ARG A 47 -14.29 35.25 -61.15
CA ARG A 47 -14.55 34.12 -62.05
C ARG A 47 -13.26 33.43 -62.49
N LYS A 48 -13.36 32.12 -62.75
CA LYS A 48 -12.32 31.29 -63.36
C LYS A 48 -12.88 30.62 -64.60
N ASN A 49 -12.03 30.33 -65.58
CA ASN A 49 -12.45 29.45 -66.66
C ASN A 49 -12.51 27.99 -66.15
N VAL A 50 -13.15 27.11 -66.92
CA VAL A 50 -13.35 25.70 -66.51
C VAL A 50 -12.03 24.98 -66.25
N GLU A 51 -11.00 25.24 -67.06
CA GLU A 51 -9.67 24.63 -66.92
C GLU A 51 -8.97 25.07 -65.61
N GLN A 52 -8.97 26.37 -65.31
CA GLN A 52 -8.42 26.94 -64.08
C GLN A 52 -9.14 26.46 -62.83
N PHE A 53 -10.47 26.28 -62.92
CA PHE A 53 -11.24 25.73 -61.81
C PHE A 53 -10.93 24.24 -61.62
N HIS A 54 -10.85 23.47 -62.72
CA HIS A 54 -10.45 22.07 -62.68
C HIS A 54 -9.07 21.89 -62.04
N ASP A 55 -8.09 22.69 -62.44
CA ASP A 55 -6.73 22.64 -61.88
C ASP A 55 -6.72 23.01 -60.40
N GLN A 56 -7.51 24.02 -59.99
CA GLN A 56 -7.64 24.37 -58.58
C GLN A 56 -8.27 23.25 -57.75
N VAL A 57 -9.34 22.62 -58.25
CA VAL A 57 -10.00 21.50 -57.56
C VAL A 57 -9.05 20.32 -57.45
N LYS A 58 -8.29 20.03 -58.53
CA LYS A 58 -7.29 18.97 -58.53
C LYS A 58 -6.19 19.24 -57.50
N GLN A 59 -5.70 20.47 -57.42
CA GLN A 59 -4.69 20.86 -56.44
C GLN A 59 -5.21 20.79 -54.99
N GLN A 60 -6.48 21.15 -54.77
CA GLN A 60 -7.14 21.00 -53.47
C GLN A 60 -7.33 19.52 -53.10
N LEU A 61 -7.73 18.66 -54.05
CA LEU A 61 -7.84 17.22 -53.85
C LEU A 61 -6.48 16.59 -53.53
N GLU A 62 -5.42 17.00 -54.23
CA GLU A 62 -4.05 16.57 -53.93
C GLU A 62 -3.64 16.98 -52.51
N SER A 63 -3.97 18.22 -52.09
CA SER A 63 -3.70 18.67 -50.71
C SER A 63 -4.50 17.90 -49.66
N PHE A 64 -5.75 17.53 -49.96
CA PHE A 64 -6.58 16.70 -49.09
C PHE A 64 -6.04 15.27 -48.97
N ASN A 65 -5.59 14.70 -50.09
CA ASN A 65 -5.03 13.34 -50.12
C ASN A 65 -3.67 13.23 -49.40
N GLN A 66 -3.00 14.35 -49.15
CA GLN A 66 -1.78 14.42 -48.35
C GLN A 66 -2.06 14.48 -46.83
N ILE A 67 -3.33 14.58 -46.41
CA ILE A 67 -3.69 14.55 -44.99
C ILE A 67 -3.61 13.11 -44.50
N GLU A 68 -2.50 12.77 -43.84
CA GLU A 68 -2.34 11.51 -43.14
C GLU A 68 -2.84 11.62 -41.69
N PHE A 69 -3.80 10.78 -41.32
CA PHE A 69 -4.19 10.61 -39.94
C PHE A 69 -3.20 9.70 -39.23
N GLN A 70 -2.56 10.21 -38.17
CA GLN A 70 -1.72 9.38 -37.32
C GLN A 70 -2.60 8.40 -36.51
N PRO A 71 -2.22 7.12 -36.41
CA PRO A 71 -2.92 6.16 -35.58
C PRO A 71 -2.81 6.55 -34.10
N ILE A 72 -3.90 6.40 -33.34
CA ILE A 72 -3.88 6.57 -31.89
C ILE A 72 -3.07 5.41 -31.31
N THR A 73 -1.85 5.69 -30.84
CA THR A 73 -1.00 4.68 -30.19
C THR A 73 -1.30 4.60 -28.70
N ASN A 74 -1.58 3.39 -28.19
CA ASN A 74 -1.84 3.08 -26.76
C ASN A 74 -0.61 3.25 -25.84
N ALA A 75 0.47 3.91 -26.29
CA ALA A 75 1.73 4.03 -25.56
C ALA A 75 1.56 4.74 -24.20
N ILE A 76 0.72 5.77 -24.14
CA ILE A 76 0.43 6.50 -22.90
C ILE A 76 -0.31 5.60 -21.90
N GLN A 77 -1.21 4.75 -22.40
CA GLN A 77 -1.98 3.83 -21.55
C GLN A 77 -1.10 2.71 -20.99
N GLN A 78 -0.18 2.17 -21.80
CA GLN A 78 0.79 1.17 -21.35
C GLN A 78 1.78 1.72 -20.30
N ASP A 79 2.20 2.97 -20.43
CA ASP A 79 3.09 3.59 -19.43
C ASP A 79 2.37 3.83 -18.09
N LEU A 80 1.10 4.24 -18.13
CA LEU A 80 0.26 4.40 -16.94
C LEU A 80 0.02 3.05 -16.25
N GLU A 81 -0.32 2.00 -17.00
CA GLU A 81 -0.50 0.64 -16.47
C GLU A 81 0.76 0.17 -15.74
N LYS A 82 1.93 0.35 -16.36
CA LYS A 82 3.21 -0.02 -15.76
C LYS A 82 3.56 0.79 -14.50
N GLN A 83 3.21 2.08 -14.47
CA GLN A 83 3.39 2.90 -13.26
C GLN A 83 2.48 2.42 -12.13
N ILE A 84 1.22 2.07 -12.43
CA ILE A 84 0.29 1.52 -11.44
C ILE A 84 0.80 0.18 -10.88
N GLU A 85 1.30 -0.71 -11.74
CA GLU A 85 1.89 -1.98 -11.33
C GLU A 85 3.07 -1.78 -10.37
N ASN A 86 4.00 -0.89 -10.70
CA ASN A 86 5.15 -0.57 -9.84
C ASN A 86 4.73 -0.01 -8.47
N GLU A 87 3.76 0.92 -8.45
CA GLU A 87 3.26 1.48 -7.18
C GLU A 87 2.56 0.43 -6.32
N LEU A 88 1.79 -0.47 -6.94
CA LEU A 88 1.15 -1.59 -6.23
C LEU A 88 2.19 -2.56 -5.65
N GLU A 89 3.22 -2.91 -6.41
CA GLU A 89 4.28 -3.81 -5.96
C GLU A 89 5.10 -3.19 -4.80
N ASN A 90 5.38 -1.88 -4.88
CA ASN A 90 6.01 -1.12 -3.80
C ASN A 90 5.15 -1.13 -2.53
N CYS A 91 3.85 -0.90 -2.65
CA CYS A 91 2.91 -0.97 -1.53
C CYS A 91 2.88 -2.36 -0.88
N LEU A 92 2.77 -3.43 -1.68
CA LEU A 92 2.78 -4.81 -1.19
C LEU A 92 4.08 -5.15 -0.47
N SER A 93 5.21 -4.69 -0.99
CA SER A 93 6.52 -4.86 -0.37
C SER A 93 6.61 -4.16 0.99
N CYS A 94 6.11 -2.92 1.08
CA CYS A 94 6.09 -2.16 2.33
C CYS A 94 5.22 -2.82 3.41
N ILE A 95 4.04 -3.31 3.03
CA ILE A 95 3.13 -4.04 3.92
C ILE A 95 3.81 -5.31 4.42
N THR A 96 4.37 -6.10 3.50
CA THR A 96 5.07 -7.36 3.81
C THR A 96 6.22 -7.14 4.78
N TYR A 97 7.03 -6.10 4.55
CA TYR A 97 8.13 -5.73 5.42
C TYR A 97 7.65 -5.39 6.84
N ARG A 98 6.62 -4.54 6.98
CA ARG A 98 6.05 -4.20 8.29
C ARG A 98 5.52 -5.41 9.04
N PHE A 99 4.79 -6.29 8.37
CA PHE A 99 4.28 -7.52 8.98
C PHE A 99 5.40 -8.45 9.43
N THR A 100 6.46 -8.55 8.64
CA THR A 100 7.63 -9.36 8.96
C THR A 100 8.35 -8.83 10.21
N ASN A 101 8.48 -7.51 10.33
CA ASN A 101 9.08 -6.89 11.53
C ASN A 101 8.22 -7.13 12.79
N ILE A 102 6.91 -6.88 12.71
CA ILE A 102 6.00 -7.13 13.84
C ILE A 102 6.06 -8.60 14.28
N LYS A 103 6.09 -9.53 13.31
CA LYS A 103 6.26 -10.97 13.59
C LYS A 103 7.57 -11.24 14.32
N SER A 104 8.68 -10.67 13.85
CA SER A 104 10.01 -10.83 14.45
C SER A 104 10.05 -10.30 15.88
N ASP A 105 9.53 -9.10 16.12
CA ASP A 105 9.52 -8.46 17.44
C ASP A 105 8.71 -9.29 18.46
N LEU A 106 7.52 -9.74 18.07
CA LEU A 106 6.68 -10.59 18.92
C LEU A 106 7.34 -11.93 19.22
N LYS A 107 8.02 -12.51 18.23
CA LYS A 107 8.77 -13.76 18.40
C LYS A 107 9.91 -13.56 19.40
N ASN A 108 10.72 -12.54 19.22
CA ASN A 108 11.86 -12.23 20.11
C ASN A 108 11.43 -11.99 21.56
N LEU A 109 10.31 -11.28 21.77
CA LEU A 109 9.76 -11.09 23.11
C LEU A 109 9.34 -12.40 23.78
N LEU A 110 8.70 -13.31 23.03
CA LEU A 110 8.26 -14.61 23.55
C LEU A 110 9.44 -15.56 23.79
N ASP A 111 10.42 -15.58 22.88
CA ASP A 111 11.61 -16.41 23.00
C ASP A 111 12.43 -15.97 24.22
N GLY A 112 12.61 -14.66 24.43
CA GLY A 112 13.30 -14.14 25.61
C GLY A 112 12.59 -14.38 26.95
N GLU A 113 11.25 -14.40 27.00
CA GLU A 113 10.52 -14.82 28.21
C GLU A 113 10.70 -16.32 28.49
N ASN A 114 10.72 -17.16 27.46
CA ASN A 114 10.95 -18.60 27.60
C ASN A 114 12.38 -18.93 28.03
N GLU A 115 13.39 -18.26 27.45
CA GLU A 115 14.79 -18.45 27.81
C GLU A 115 15.02 -18.16 29.30
N LYS A 116 14.51 -17.03 29.81
CA LYS A 116 14.60 -16.67 31.23
C LYS A 116 13.95 -17.70 32.15
N LEU A 117 12.80 -18.24 31.74
CA LEU A 117 12.12 -19.29 32.50
C LEU A 117 12.96 -20.58 32.49
N GLN A 118 13.54 -20.93 31.34
CA GLN A 118 14.38 -22.11 31.20
C GLN A 118 15.67 -22.00 32.01
N GLU A 119 16.33 -20.84 32.00
CA GLU A 119 17.50 -20.55 32.84
C GLU A 119 17.16 -20.69 34.32
N SER A 120 16.04 -20.11 34.75
CA SER A 120 15.57 -20.20 36.14
C SER A 120 15.27 -21.65 36.54
N TYR A 121 14.68 -22.44 35.64
CA TYR A 121 14.43 -23.87 35.85
C TYR A 121 15.74 -24.66 35.97
N ASN A 122 16.67 -24.45 35.05
CA ASN A 122 17.96 -25.13 35.04
C ASN A 122 18.76 -24.81 36.32
N ALA A 123 18.79 -23.55 36.75
CA ALA A 123 19.45 -23.13 37.98
C ALA A 123 18.84 -23.79 39.22
N LEU A 124 17.52 -23.87 39.30
CA LEU A 124 16.83 -24.54 40.41
C LEU A 124 17.09 -26.06 40.40
N GLN A 125 17.07 -26.69 39.23
CA GLN A 125 17.36 -28.11 39.08
C GLN A 125 18.81 -28.42 39.49
N GLN A 126 19.76 -27.56 39.13
CA GLN A 126 21.15 -27.69 39.54
C GLN A 126 21.31 -27.51 41.06
N SER A 127 20.64 -26.52 41.66
CA SER A 127 20.62 -26.34 43.13
C SER A 127 20.11 -27.58 43.84
N LYS A 128 18.99 -28.14 43.36
CA LYS A 128 18.41 -29.38 43.91
C LYS A 128 19.37 -30.55 43.79
N ASN A 129 20.01 -30.71 42.63
CA ASN A 129 20.95 -31.81 42.41
C ASN A 129 22.20 -31.68 43.28
N ASN A 130 22.73 -30.47 43.47
CA ASN A 130 23.87 -30.21 44.35
C ASN A 130 23.56 -30.59 45.81
N GLU A 131 22.38 -30.21 46.31
CA GLU A 131 21.92 -30.62 47.64
C GLU A 131 21.75 -32.15 47.76
N LEU A 132 21.35 -32.82 46.67
CA LEU A 132 21.18 -34.27 46.65
C LEU A 132 22.52 -35.03 46.50
N ASP A 133 23.47 -34.47 45.75
CA ASP A 133 24.78 -35.08 45.49
C ASP A 133 25.66 -35.11 46.75
N GLN A 134 25.53 -34.09 47.61
CA GLN A 134 26.12 -34.10 48.97
C GLN A 134 25.62 -35.28 49.81
N MET A 135 24.49 -35.88 49.44
CA MET A 135 23.84 -36.97 50.16
C MET A 135 24.02 -38.35 49.47
N LYS A 136 24.83 -38.49 48.42
CA LYS A 136 24.95 -39.78 47.70
C LYS A 136 25.91 -40.80 48.34
N ASN A 137 26.78 -40.37 49.27
CA ASN A 137 27.79 -41.22 49.91
C ASN A 137 27.37 -41.81 51.27
N VAL A 138 26.07 -41.84 51.62
CA VAL A 138 25.59 -42.32 52.94
C VAL A 138 25.67 -43.84 53.11
N ASN A 139 26.06 -44.60 52.07
CA ASN A 139 25.99 -46.06 52.10
C ASN A 139 26.86 -46.72 53.18
N ASP A 140 27.83 -45.99 53.76
CA ASP A 140 28.66 -46.52 54.84
C ASP A 140 28.96 -45.44 55.89
N ILE A 141 27.99 -45.22 56.79
CA ILE A 141 27.99 -44.19 57.86
C ILE A 141 29.25 -44.28 58.75
N LEU A 142 29.89 -45.45 58.84
CA LEU A 142 31.09 -45.67 59.64
C LEU A 142 32.37 -45.19 58.96
N SER A 143 32.30 -44.83 57.68
CA SER A 143 33.46 -44.44 56.85
C SER A 143 33.46 -42.95 56.43
N ILE A 144 32.42 -42.20 56.81
CA ILE A 144 32.30 -40.76 56.57
C ILE A 144 32.89 -39.93 57.72
N SER A 145 33.42 -38.76 57.38
CA SER A 145 34.03 -37.83 58.33
C SER A 145 32.99 -37.18 59.25
N GLN A 146 33.46 -36.63 60.39
CA GLN A 146 32.60 -35.90 61.33
C GLN A 146 31.94 -34.66 60.68
N GLU A 147 32.60 -34.04 59.71
CA GLU A 147 32.08 -32.89 58.95
C GLU A 147 30.92 -33.32 58.05
N GLU A 148 31.07 -34.38 57.27
CA GLU A 148 30.01 -34.96 56.43
C GLU A 148 28.81 -35.45 57.26
N LEU A 149 29.07 -36.04 58.43
CA LEU A 149 28.02 -36.47 59.36
C LEU A 149 27.20 -35.28 59.90
N ASN A 150 27.85 -34.16 60.20
CA ASN A 150 27.16 -32.95 60.65
C ASN A 150 26.31 -32.33 59.52
N GLU A 151 26.78 -32.38 58.27
CA GLU A 151 26.00 -31.94 57.10
C GLU A 151 24.77 -32.84 56.87
N LEU A 152 24.93 -34.16 56.99
CA LEU A 152 23.85 -35.14 56.92
C LEU A 152 22.76 -34.90 57.97
N VAL A 153 23.16 -34.64 59.22
CA VAL A 153 22.23 -34.34 60.31
C VAL A 153 21.49 -33.02 60.07
N LYS A 154 22.18 -31.97 59.61
CA LYS A 154 21.54 -30.71 59.23
C LYS A 154 20.53 -30.91 58.11
N PHE A 155 20.91 -31.61 57.04
CA PHE A 155 20.00 -31.91 55.94
C PHE A 155 18.78 -32.69 56.42
N TYR A 156 18.96 -33.74 57.23
CA TYR A 156 17.84 -34.52 57.77
C TYR A 156 16.86 -33.64 58.56
N GLN A 157 17.37 -32.74 59.42
CA GLN A 157 16.56 -31.81 60.20
C GLN A 157 15.82 -30.78 59.33
N GLU A 158 16.41 -30.36 58.21
CA GLU A 158 15.85 -29.35 57.30
C GLU A 158 15.09 -29.95 56.10
N SER A 159 15.17 -31.27 55.90
CA SER A 159 14.65 -31.99 54.73
C SER A 159 13.19 -31.67 54.40
N SER A 160 12.34 -31.61 55.42
CA SER A 160 10.92 -31.25 55.28
C SER A 160 10.71 -29.82 54.79
N LYS A 161 11.55 -28.87 55.22
CA LYS A 161 11.53 -27.48 54.77
C LYS A 161 12.05 -27.37 53.34
N ILE A 162 13.14 -28.07 53.03
CA ILE A 162 13.73 -28.15 51.69
C ILE A 162 12.70 -28.72 50.69
N GLN A 163 12.07 -29.85 51.02
CA GLN A 163 11.02 -30.46 50.21
C GLN A 163 9.83 -29.50 49.98
N ASN A 164 9.35 -28.84 51.03
CA ASN A 164 8.27 -27.86 50.91
C ASN A 164 8.67 -26.65 50.04
N ASN A 165 9.92 -26.19 50.11
CA ASN A 165 10.42 -25.09 49.28
C ASN A 165 10.44 -25.47 47.80
N TYR A 166 10.97 -26.66 47.45
CA TYR A 166 10.98 -27.13 46.07
C TYR A 166 9.58 -27.45 45.54
N SER A 167 8.67 -27.94 46.39
CA SER A 167 7.26 -28.13 46.02
C SER A 167 6.59 -26.80 45.66
N LYS A 168 6.74 -25.77 46.51
CA LYS A 168 6.22 -24.43 46.23
C LYS A 168 6.85 -23.80 44.99
N ALA A 169 8.16 -23.99 44.79
CA ALA A 169 8.83 -23.52 43.59
C ALA A 169 8.26 -24.19 42.33
N SER A 170 8.01 -25.50 42.37
CA SER A 170 7.36 -26.24 41.27
C SER A 170 5.97 -25.70 40.94
N GLU A 171 5.17 -25.36 41.95
CA GLU A 171 3.85 -24.74 41.76
C GLU A 171 3.96 -23.36 41.10
N ILE A 172 4.89 -22.52 41.55
CA ILE A 172 5.15 -21.20 40.94
C ILE A 172 5.57 -21.34 39.48
N PHE A 173 6.41 -22.32 39.14
CA PHE A 173 6.81 -22.59 37.76
C PHE A 173 5.63 -23.05 36.89
N ALA A 174 4.74 -23.89 37.43
CA ALA A 174 3.53 -24.31 36.72
C ALA A 174 2.62 -23.10 36.42
N ASP A 175 2.44 -22.21 37.40
CA ASP A 175 1.68 -20.98 37.25
C ASP A 175 2.29 -20.02 36.23
N GLU A 176 3.61 -19.80 36.27
CA GLU A 176 4.30 -18.93 35.31
C GLU A 176 4.22 -19.48 33.90
N LYS A 177 4.40 -20.80 33.72
CA LYS A 177 4.21 -21.47 32.43
C LYS A 177 2.78 -21.27 31.90
N GLN A 178 1.76 -21.36 32.76
CA GLN A 178 0.38 -21.10 32.37
C GLN A 178 0.15 -19.62 32.00
N LYS A 179 0.73 -18.67 32.74
CA LYS A 179 0.66 -17.23 32.43
C LYS A 179 1.30 -16.91 31.08
N ILE A 180 2.46 -17.48 30.76
CA ILE A 180 3.11 -17.32 29.45
C ILE A 180 2.22 -17.87 28.34
N LYS A 181 1.59 -19.05 28.54
CA LYS A 181 0.62 -19.60 27.58
C LYS A 181 -0.56 -18.66 27.33
N GLN A 182 -1.11 -18.05 28.38
CA GLN A 182 -2.19 -17.07 28.27
C GLN A 182 -1.72 -15.78 27.57
N LYS A 183 -0.53 -15.26 27.89
CA LYS A 183 0.07 -14.12 27.19
C LYS A 183 0.20 -14.40 25.69
N LYS A 184 0.72 -15.58 25.31
CA LYS A 184 0.83 -16.02 23.91
C LYS A 184 -0.52 -15.98 23.20
N GLN A 185 -1.58 -16.49 23.82
CA GLN A 185 -2.94 -16.42 23.26
C GLN A 185 -3.43 -14.98 23.10
N LYS A 186 -3.21 -14.10 24.09
CA LYS A 186 -3.57 -12.68 24.00
C LYS A 186 -2.84 -11.95 22.87
N TYR A 187 -1.54 -12.21 22.67
CA TYR A 187 -0.77 -11.61 21.57
C TYR A 187 -1.27 -12.10 20.21
N LEU A 188 -1.59 -13.39 20.06
CA LEU A 188 -2.20 -13.92 18.84
C LEU A 188 -3.56 -13.29 18.53
N GLN A 189 -4.40 -13.07 19.55
CA GLN A 189 -5.68 -12.37 19.37
C GLN A 189 -5.48 -10.91 18.96
N LYS A 190 -4.53 -10.19 19.57
CA LYS A 190 -4.19 -8.82 19.16
C LYS A 190 -3.71 -8.76 17.72
N LEU A 191 -2.87 -9.69 17.29
CA LEU A 191 -2.40 -9.79 15.90
C LEU A 191 -3.58 -9.97 14.94
N ARG A 192 -4.51 -10.90 15.25
CA ARG A 192 -5.72 -11.10 14.43
C ARG A 192 -6.58 -9.84 14.35
N ALA A 193 -6.77 -9.14 15.47
CA ALA A 193 -7.55 -7.90 15.51
C ALA A 193 -6.91 -6.80 14.65
N ILE A 194 -5.58 -6.63 14.71
CA ILE A 194 -4.85 -5.68 13.87
C ILE A 194 -5.01 -6.05 12.39
N MET A 195 -4.85 -7.33 12.02
CA MET A 195 -5.05 -7.78 10.64
C MET A 195 -6.49 -7.51 10.15
N GLN A 196 -7.50 -7.80 10.97
CA GLN A 196 -8.89 -7.51 10.64
C GLN A 196 -9.16 -6.01 10.46
N GLY A 197 -8.58 -5.17 11.32
CA GLY A 197 -8.67 -3.71 11.20
C GLY A 197 -8.07 -3.21 9.89
N LEU A 198 -6.85 -3.65 9.56
CA LEU A 198 -6.17 -3.27 8.32
C LEU A 198 -6.93 -3.74 7.07
N MET A 199 -7.49 -4.96 7.08
CA MET A 199 -8.31 -5.45 5.95
C MET A 199 -9.61 -4.65 5.82
N LYS A 200 -10.23 -4.26 6.94
CA LYS A 200 -11.44 -3.43 6.93
C LYS A 200 -11.15 -2.06 6.35
N GLU A 201 -10.12 -1.38 6.82
CA GLU A 201 -9.72 -0.06 6.31
C GLU A 201 -9.38 -0.11 4.82
N PHE A 202 -8.69 -1.16 4.37
CA PHE A 202 -8.42 -1.39 2.95
C PHE A 202 -9.71 -1.54 2.13
N ASN A 203 -10.66 -2.35 2.58
CA ASN A 203 -11.96 -2.51 1.91
C ASN A 203 -12.78 -1.21 1.91
N ASP A 204 -12.75 -0.44 2.99
CA ASP A 204 -13.44 0.84 3.11
C ASP A 204 -12.84 1.87 2.12
N LEU A 205 -11.51 1.89 1.94
CA LEU A 205 -10.81 2.72 0.94
C LEU A 205 -11.16 2.34 -0.51
N MET A 206 -11.26 1.04 -0.81
CA MET A 206 -11.61 0.56 -2.16
C MET A 206 -13.07 0.83 -2.52
N THR A 207 -13.97 0.84 -1.53
CA THR A 207 -15.40 1.11 -1.74
C THR A 207 -15.70 2.61 -1.79
N THR A 208 -14.99 3.46 -1.03
CA THR A 208 -15.19 4.92 -1.07
C THR A 208 -14.65 5.62 -2.32
N LYS A 209 -13.61 5.10 -2.98
CA LYS A 209 -13.13 5.66 -4.26
C LYS A 209 -14.02 5.35 -5.48
N ASN A 210 -15.00 4.46 -5.36
CA ASN A 210 -15.92 4.08 -6.45
C ASN A 210 -17.24 4.88 -6.47
N LEU A 211 -17.38 5.96 -5.69
CA LEU A 211 -18.63 6.72 -5.55
C LEU A 211 -18.58 8.19 -6.01
N GLN A 212 -17.53 8.61 -6.74
CA GLN A 212 -17.44 9.96 -7.32
C GLN A 212 -17.19 9.96 -8.83
N TYR A 213 -17.91 9.10 -9.55
CA TYR A 213 -18.04 9.23 -11.01
C TYR A 213 -19.51 9.00 -11.35
N ASP A 214 -20.32 10.03 -11.19
CA ASP A 214 -21.48 10.27 -12.06
C ASP A 214 -21.93 11.73 -11.94
N ASP A 215 -22.18 12.30 -13.12
CA ASP A 215 -22.98 13.50 -13.45
C ASP A 215 -22.38 14.93 -13.49
N PHE A 216 -22.11 15.36 -14.74
CA PHE A 216 -22.48 16.61 -15.44
C PHE A 216 -22.04 17.98 -14.86
N SER A 217 -21.12 18.67 -15.52
CA SER A 217 -21.33 19.70 -16.57
C SER A 217 -21.78 21.07 -16.05
N GLU A 218 -20.88 22.06 -16.04
CA GLU A 218 -21.05 23.36 -16.70
C GLU A 218 -19.84 24.26 -16.42
N PHE A 219 -19.54 25.11 -17.40
CA PHE A 219 -18.48 26.12 -17.37
C PHE A 219 -18.57 27.05 -16.15
N GLU A 220 -17.46 27.26 -15.44
CA GLU A 220 -17.07 28.59 -14.97
C GLU A 220 -15.57 28.65 -14.61
N THR A 221 -15.02 29.86 -14.71
CA THR A 221 -13.62 30.25 -14.86
C THR A 221 -12.71 29.99 -13.64
N PRO A 222 -11.35 30.03 -13.79
CA PRO A 222 -10.44 29.57 -12.74
C PRO A 222 -10.40 30.56 -11.56
N GLN A 223 -11.10 30.24 -10.47
CA GLN A 223 -10.88 30.89 -9.19
C GLN A 223 -9.60 30.34 -8.54
N LYS A 224 -8.68 31.25 -8.23
CA LYS A 224 -7.48 30.98 -7.42
C LYS A 224 -7.87 30.38 -6.07
N SER A 225 -7.67 29.09 -5.90
CA SER A 225 -7.69 28.47 -4.57
C SER A 225 -6.36 28.72 -3.88
N SER A 226 -6.39 29.60 -2.88
CA SER A 226 -5.33 29.76 -1.88
C SER A 226 -4.95 28.40 -1.29
N MET A 227 -3.67 28.03 -1.42
CA MET A 227 -3.13 26.90 -0.69
C MET A 227 -3.23 27.18 0.80
N SER A 228 -4.03 26.39 1.52
CA SER A 228 -3.91 26.26 2.97
C SER A 228 -3.05 25.01 3.24
N PRO A 229 -1.78 25.17 3.66
CA PRO A 229 -0.96 24.06 4.06
C PRO A 229 -1.36 23.69 5.49
N ASN A 230 -2.04 22.57 5.66
CA ASN A 230 -1.92 21.72 6.85
C ASN A 230 -2.98 20.62 6.82
N LYS A 231 -2.55 19.43 6.43
CA LYS A 231 -2.96 18.16 7.04
C LYS A 231 -1.91 17.09 6.69
N MET A 232 -0.67 17.34 7.13
CA MET A 232 0.19 16.22 7.47
C MET A 232 -0.43 15.58 8.71
N THR A 233 -1.18 14.50 8.53
CA THR A 233 -1.44 13.56 9.62
C THR A 233 -0.11 12.91 9.96
N SER A 234 0.60 13.55 10.90
CA SER A 234 1.70 12.95 11.64
C SER A 234 1.23 11.60 12.20
N PHE A 235 1.73 10.52 11.62
CA PHE A 235 1.65 9.17 12.19
C PHE A 235 2.86 8.86 13.08
N VAL A 236 3.45 9.91 13.67
CA VAL A 236 4.50 9.78 14.68
C VAL A 236 4.15 10.73 15.82
N GLU A 237 3.40 10.23 16.81
CA GLU A 237 3.26 10.73 18.19
C GLU A 237 1.82 10.67 18.71
N SER A 238 1.34 9.47 19.02
CA SER A 238 0.20 9.31 19.94
C SER A 238 0.24 7.97 20.70
N THR A 239 1.43 7.55 21.12
CA THR A 239 1.58 6.56 22.22
C THR A 239 2.53 7.00 23.33
N ARG A 240 3.04 8.25 23.31
CA ARG A 240 3.71 8.86 24.47
C ARG A 240 2.70 9.44 25.46
N SER A 241 1.72 8.63 25.87
CA SER A 241 0.95 8.94 27.08
C SER A 241 1.78 8.48 28.28
N GLN A 242 2.25 9.47 29.04
CA GLN A 242 2.81 9.32 30.37
C GLN A 242 1.85 8.49 31.25
N ARG A 243 2.13 7.19 31.38
CA ARG A 243 1.89 6.51 32.65
C ARG A 243 3.26 6.26 33.25
N ARG A 244 3.59 7.04 34.28
CA ARG A 244 4.56 6.63 35.30
C ARG A 244 4.09 5.28 35.80
N TYR A 245 4.67 4.20 35.28
CA TYR A 245 4.59 2.92 35.97
C TYR A 245 5.38 3.12 37.25
N TYR A 246 4.68 3.15 38.39
CA TYR A 246 5.30 2.78 39.65
C TYR A 246 5.97 1.42 39.39
N MET A 247 7.30 1.44 39.30
CA MET A 247 8.13 0.26 39.45
C MET A 247 7.77 -0.31 40.82
N ASN A 248 6.87 -1.28 40.84
CA ASN A 248 6.68 -2.09 42.03
C ASN A 248 7.99 -2.86 42.20
N GLN A 249 8.82 -2.39 43.13
CA GLN A 249 10.03 -3.04 43.62
C GLN A 249 9.68 -4.31 44.39
N SER A 250 8.92 -5.22 43.77
CA SER A 250 8.59 -6.50 44.37
C SER A 250 9.44 -7.55 43.66
N LYS A 251 10.47 -8.00 44.40
CA LYS A 251 11.37 -9.16 44.19
C LYS A 251 12.86 -8.83 44.03
N LYS A 252 13.37 -7.89 44.83
CA LYS A 252 14.55 -8.21 45.65
C LYS A 252 14.05 -8.91 46.90
N LEU A 253 14.08 -10.24 46.88
CA LEU A 253 14.03 -11.17 48.02
C LEU A 253 13.61 -12.50 47.44
N LEU A 254 14.58 -13.39 47.25
CA LEU A 254 14.39 -14.82 47.53
C LEU A 254 15.67 -15.63 47.55
N PHE A 255 16.85 -15.05 47.32
CA PHE A 255 18.12 -15.68 47.68
C PHE A 255 19.07 -14.61 48.21
N GLY A 256 18.91 -14.27 49.49
CA GLY A 256 19.87 -13.49 50.22
C GLY A 256 21.07 -14.37 50.56
N ASN A 257 22.24 -13.99 50.05
CA ASN A 257 23.53 -14.42 50.55
C ASN A 257 23.55 -14.25 52.07
N SER A 258 23.40 -15.35 52.81
CA SER A 258 23.78 -15.42 54.21
C SER A 258 25.15 -16.08 54.30
N LEU A 259 26.17 -15.35 53.88
CA LEU A 259 27.57 -15.66 54.18
C LEU A 259 28.33 -14.33 54.23
N ARG A 260 28.60 -13.91 55.47
CA ARG A 260 29.75 -13.14 55.99
C ARG A 260 29.31 -12.07 56.99
N LYS A 261 29.35 -12.46 58.27
CA LYS A 261 29.82 -11.59 59.34
C LYS A 261 31.34 -11.64 59.32
N GLU A 262 31.97 -10.48 59.22
CA GLU A 262 32.94 -10.02 60.22
C GLU A 262 32.37 -8.74 60.83
#